data_AF-A0A924SGY8-F1
#
_entry.id   AF-A0A924SGY8-F1
#
_cell.length_a   1.000
_cell.length_b   1.000
_cell.length_c   1.000
_cell.angle_alpha   90.00
_cell.angle_beta   90.00
_cell.angle_gamma   90.00
#
_symmetry.space_group_name_H-M   'P 1'
#
loop_
_entity.id
_entity.type
_entity.pdbx_description
1 polymer ?
#
loop_
_entity_poly.entity_id
_entity_poly.type
_entity_poly.pdbx_seq_one_letter_code
_entity_poly.pdbx_strand_id
1 'polypeptide(L)'
;AAHGWLLATGLAKWTQGEANFWGHNAIIRTRAFAGAAGLPHLSGNTLIMSHDFVEAAMLLRAGWRVRFLPSIAGSYEQTPNSLIEYVQRDRRWCRGNLQHLRIVAAHGLNPLSRFHMLQGAVSYLLAPVWLVLLAIWAFPDMAATSLGTNGAPPVAEVVEGFGNEGGVLLVCVLIMLLGPKLLSAATILSSRAKRKAFGGTVPFLGALLTEIAVSFVYAPILMVQQVLSVAFSILSKRDIWAPQSRDGAHHNLPTLAKFHSIETVLGLIILTGTVTSTITIWLLPVGLSLLLAVPLSMLSECAVATSRAKALRLATPESLTPPAIVLLAIEARAHYAHMLAHSSALSLAAE
;
A
#
# COMPACT_ATOMS: atom_id res chain seq x y z
N ALA A 1 1.98 -6.30 -10.81
CA ALA A 1 2.47 -7.23 -11.86
C ALA A 1 3.99 -7.16 -12.05
N ALA A 2 4.56 -6.01 -12.47
CA ALA A 2 5.95 -5.95 -12.92
C ALA A 2 7.02 -6.22 -11.84
N HIS A 3 6.86 -5.69 -10.63
CA HIS A 3 7.89 -5.77 -9.56
C HIS A 3 7.52 -6.69 -8.39
N GLY A 4 6.24 -7.02 -8.21
CA GLY A 4 5.76 -7.83 -7.08
C GLY A 4 6.39 -9.23 -7.03
N TRP A 5 6.62 -9.88 -8.18
CA TRP A 5 7.22 -11.21 -8.24
C TRP A 5 8.68 -11.21 -7.74
N LEU A 6 9.43 -10.13 -7.98
CA LEU A 6 10.83 -10.01 -7.56
C LEU A 6 10.91 -9.92 -6.02
N LEU A 7 10.08 -9.05 -5.44
CA LEU A 7 9.95 -8.94 -3.98
C LEU A 7 9.52 -10.28 -3.37
N ALA A 8 8.49 -10.91 -3.94
CA ALA A 8 7.97 -12.20 -3.50
C ALA A 8 9.01 -13.32 -3.57
N THR A 9 9.85 -13.34 -4.62
CA THR A 9 10.95 -14.30 -4.78
C THR A 9 12.06 -14.07 -3.76
N GLY A 10 12.45 -12.81 -3.54
CA GLY A 10 13.42 -12.44 -2.51
C GLY A 10 12.93 -12.84 -1.11
N LEU A 11 11.67 -12.52 -0.78
CA LEU A 11 11.04 -12.90 0.47
C LEU A 11 11.03 -14.42 0.67
N ALA A 12 10.56 -15.18 -0.33
CA ALA A 12 10.56 -16.64 -0.28
C ALA A 12 11.96 -17.24 -0.07
N LYS A 13 12.98 -16.65 -0.69
CA LYS A 13 14.38 -17.10 -0.53
C LYS A 13 14.92 -16.76 0.85
N TRP A 14 14.54 -15.63 1.42
CA TRP A 14 15.00 -15.20 2.73
C TRP A 14 14.32 -16.00 3.86
N THR A 15 12.99 -16.16 3.80
CA THR A 15 12.23 -16.79 4.88
C THR A 15 12.15 -18.31 4.79
N GLN A 16 12.37 -18.90 3.60
CA GLN A 16 12.36 -20.34 3.37
C GLN A 16 11.09 -21.03 3.91
N GLY A 17 11.19 -21.71 5.06
CA GLY A 17 10.10 -22.44 5.72
C GLY A 17 9.55 -21.77 6.96
N GLU A 18 9.96 -20.53 7.21
CA GLU A 18 9.57 -19.68 8.35
C GLU A 18 8.81 -18.43 7.87
N ALA A 19 8.17 -18.52 6.69
CA ALA A 19 7.45 -17.42 6.08
C ALA A 19 6.13 -17.10 6.81
N ASN A 20 5.49 -16.00 6.40
CA ASN A 20 4.07 -15.75 6.64
C ASN A 20 3.23 -16.09 5.40
N PHE A 21 1.91 -16.10 5.56
CA PHE A 21 0.94 -16.05 4.46
C PHE A 21 0.03 -14.83 4.64
N TRP A 22 -0.62 -14.39 3.54
CA TRP A 22 -1.36 -13.11 3.50
C TRP A 22 -2.87 -13.33 3.35
N GLY A 23 -3.43 -14.20 4.19
CA GLY A 23 -4.87 -14.50 4.30
C GLY A 23 -5.52 -15.23 3.12
N HIS A 24 -5.07 -14.98 1.88
CA HIS A 24 -5.60 -15.56 0.66
C HIS A 24 -4.51 -16.32 -0.12
N ASN A 25 -4.92 -17.12 -1.11
CA ASN A 25 -4.04 -17.96 -1.92
C ASN A 25 -3.13 -18.88 -1.09
N ALA A 26 -3.64 -19.38 0.03
CA ALA A 26 -2.93 -20.27 0.93
C ALA A 26 -3.43 -21.71 0.76
N ILE A 27 -2.50 -22.66 0.62
CA ILE A 27 -2.80 -24.09 0.69
C ILE A 27 -2.39 -24.56 2.08
N ILE A 28 -3.39 -24.92 2.90
CA ILE A 28 -3.20 -25.19 4.32
C ILE A 28 -3.52 -26.65 4.62
N ARG A 29 -2.65 -27.32 5.37
CA ARG A 29 -2.95 -28.65 5.93
C ARG A 29 -3.97 -28.49 7.06
N THR A 30 -5.18 -28.99 6.86
CA THR A 30 -6.29 -28.88 7.82
C THR A 30 -5.90 -29.35 9.22
N ARG A 31 -5.23 -30.49 9.36
CA ARG A 31 -4.71 -31.00 10.64
C ARG A 31 -3.74 -30.03 11.32
N ALA A 32 -2.87 -29.37 10.56
CA ALA A 32 -1.91 -28.41 11.10
C ALA A 32 -2.63 -27.18 11.63
N PHE A 33 -3.55 -26.64 10.84
CA PHE A 33 -4.30 -25.44 11.17
C PHE A 33 -5.23 -25.66 12.37
N ALA A 34 -6.08 -26.68 12.32
CA ALA A 34 -7.00 -27.00 13.41
C ALA A 34 -6.28 -27.33 14.73
N GLY A 35 -5.07 -27.89 14.66
CA GLY A 35 -4.29 -28.27 15.84
C GLY A 35 -3.42 -27.17 16.43
N ALA A 36 -3.13 -26.09 15.70
CA ALA A 36 -2.14 -25.09 16.12
C ALA A 36 -2.56 -23.63 15.95
N ALA A 37 -3.35 -23.30 14.93
CA ALA A 37 -3.66 -21.92 14.54
C ALA A 37 -4.85 -21.31 15.30
N GLY A 38 -5.01 -21.67 16.59
CA GLY A 38 -6.07 -21.11 17.43
C GLY A 38 -5.73 -19.69 17.89
N LEU A 39 -6.40 -18.68 17.33
CA LEU A 39 -6.12 -17.28 17.62
C LEU A 39 -6.25 -16.94 19.12
N PRO A 40 -5.33 -16.12 19.68
CA PRO A 40 -5.41 -15.70 21.06
C PRO A 40 -6.47 -14.61 21.22
N HIS A 41 -7.12 -14.59 22.38
CA HIS A 41 -8.01 -13.49 22.74
C HIS A 41 -7.17 -12.28 23.16
N LEU A 42 -7.35 -11.15 22.47
CA LEU A 42 -6.77 -9.88 22.90
C LEU A 42 -7.65 -9.24 23.98
N SER A 43 -7.03 -8.61 24.99
CA SER A 43 -7.79 -7.86 26.00
C SER A 43 -8.66 -6.78 25.33
N GLY A 44 -9.93 -6.70 25.75
CA GLY A 44 -10.97 -5.90 25.08
C GLY A 44 -11.80 -6.65 24.03
N ASN A 45 -11.62 -7.98 23.89
CA ASN A 45 -12.38 -8.86 23.00
C ASN A 45 -12.43 -8.41 21.53
N THR A 46 -11.36 -7.75 21.06
CA THR A 46 -11.25 -7.30 19.67
C THR A 46 -10.71 -8.42 18.80
N LEU A 47 -11.35 -8.65 17.65
CA LEU A 47 -10.83 -9.57 16.64
C LEU A 47 -9.45 -9.10 16.14
N ILE A 48 -8.55 -10.07 15.89
CA ILE A 48 -7.25 -9.81 15.27
C ILE A 48 -7.48 -9.64 13.77
N MET A 49 -7.28 -8.42 13.26
CA MET A 49 -7.57 -8.12 11.86
C MET A 49 -6.60 -8.86 10.92
N SER A 50 -5.30 -8.78 11.22
CA SER A 50 -4.23 -9.50 10.51
C SER A 50 -3.95 -10.85 11.20
N HIS A 51 -4.98 -11.69 11.25
CA HIS A 51 -4.94 -13.00 11.91
C HIS A 51 -3.98 -13.97 11.23
N ASP A 52 -3.87 -13.90 9.91
CA ASP A 52 -2.96 -14.67 9.05
C ASP A 52 -1.50 -14.69 9.54
N PHE A 53 -0.97 -13.55 9.97
CA PHE A 53 0.38 -13.46 10.53
C PHE A 53 0.50 -14.23 11.86
N VAL A 54 -0.54 -14.17 12.68
CA VAL A 54 -0.57 -14.86 13.99
C VAL A 54 -0.72 -16.36 13.79
N GLU A 55 -1.59 -16.78 12.87
CA GLU A 55 -1.78 -18.18 12.49
C GLU A 55 -0.50 -18.80 11.91
N ALA A 56 0.20 -18.07 11.03
CA ALA A 56 1.50 -18.49 10.53
C ALA A 56 2.52 -18.67 11.66
N ALA A 57 2.61 -17.70 12.58
CA ALA A 57 3.49 -17.78 13.74
C ALA A 57 3.16 -18.96 14.66
N MET A 58 1.87 -19.26 14.84
CA MET A 58 1.39 -20.39 15.63
C MET A 58 1.70 -21.75 14.98
N LEU A 59 1.56 -21.85 13.65
CA LEU A 59 1.99 -23.03 12.90
C LEU A 59 3.49 -23.29 13.10
N LEU A 60 4.32 -22.25 12.95
CA LEU A 60 5.76 -22.34 13.16
C LEU A 60 6.11 -22.73 14.60
N ARG A 61 5.42 -22.15 15.59
CA ARG A 61 5.56 -22.53 17.00
C ARG A 61 5.22 -24.00 17.27
N ALA A 62 4.26 -24.56 16.53
CA ALA A 62 3.89 -25.97 16.63
C ALA A 62 4.79 -26.92 15.79
N GLY A 63 5.88 -26.42 15.23
CA GLY A 63 6.85 -27.22 14.45
C GLY A 63 6.46 -27.45 12.99
N TRP A 64 5.40 -26.81 12.50
CA TRP A 64 5.09 -26.80 11.08
C TRP A 64 5.97 -25.81 10.34
N ARG A 65 5.99 -25.90 9.01
CA ARG A 65 6.67 -24.93 8.14
C ARG A 65 5.66 -24.18 7.31
N VAL A 66 5.90 -22.89 7.13
CA VAL A 66 5.11 -22.00 6.28
C VAL A 66 6.04 -21.52 5.16
N ARG A 67 5.63 -21.75 3.90
CA ARG A 67 6.45 -21.46 2.73
C ARG A 67 5.73 -20.49 1.81
N PHE A 68 6.46 -19.47 1.37
CA PHE A 68 6.00 -18.58 0.31
C PHE A 68 6.40 -19.17 -1.05
N LEU A 69 5.43 -19.40 -1.94
CA LEU A 69 5.63 -20.07 -3.24
C LEU A 69 5.26 -19.14 -4.40
N PRO A 70 6.15 -18.20 -4.76
CA PRO A 70 5.85 -17.14 -5.74
C PRO A 70 5.70 -17.66 -7.18
N SER A 71 6.14 -18.88 -7.45
CA SER A 71 6.02 -19.53 -8.77
C SER A 71 4.64 -20.13 -9.04
N ILE A 72 3.79 -20.26 -8.02
CA ILE A 72 2.43 -20.79 -8.19
C ILE A 72 1.57 -19.69 -8.82
N ALA A 73 1.16 -19.92 -10.07
CA ALA A 73 0.24 -19.06 -10.80
C ALA A 73 -1.23 -19.43 -10.51
N GLY A 74 -2.17 -18.71 -11.14
CA GLY A 74 -3.61 -19.02 -11.06
C GLY A 74 -4.37 -18.25 -9.98
N SER A 75 -3.72 -17.30 -9.32
CA SER A 75 -4.37 -16.34 -8.41
C SER A 75 -4.62 -15.01 -9.15
N TYR A 76 -5.87 -14.56 -9.17
CA TYR A 76 -6.30 -13.34 -9.87
C TYR A 76 -6.98 -12.35 -8.92
N GLU A 77 -6.29 -12.01 -7.83
CA GLU A 77 -6.77 -11.04 -6.84
C GLU A 77 -6.77 -9.63 -7.44
N GLN A 78 -7.88 -8.90 -7.26
CA GLN A 78 -8.01 -7.52 -7.70
C GLN A 78 -7.52 -6.55 -6.62
N THR A 79 -6.84 -5.50 -7.05
CA THR A 79 -6.51 -4.37 -6.17
C THR A 79 -7.73 -3.47 -5.97
N PRO A 80 -7.75 -2.63 -4.92
CA PRO A 80 -8.73 -1.55 -4.79
C PRO A 80 -8.78 -0.68 -6.05
N ASN A 81 -9.97 -0.19 -6.40
CA ASN A 81 -10.22 0.53 -7.65
C ASN A 81 -10.09 2.05 -7.51
N SER A 82 -9.88 2.55 -6.29
CA SER A 82 -9.70 3.98 -6.00
C SER A 82 -8.71 4.19 -4.85
N LEU A 83 -8.20 5.42 -4.74
CA LEU A 83 -7.34 5.83 -3.62
C LEU A 83 -8.06 5.70 -2.27
N ILE A 84 -9.35 6.04 -2.20
CA ILE A 84 -10.14 5.90 -0.97
C ILE A 84 -10.26 4.44 -0.56
N GLU A 85 -10.62 3.54 -1.47
CA GLU A 85 -10.71 2.10 -1.18
C GLU A 85 -9.35 1.53 -0.77
N TYR A 86 -8.26 1.99 -1.40
CA TYR A 86 -6.91 1.63 -1.01
C TYR A 86 -6.62 2.03 0.44
N VAL A 87 -6.88 3.28 0.81
CA VAL A 87 -6.66 3.79 2.17
C VAL A 87 -7.56 3.09 3.20
N GLN A 88 -8.82 2.80 2.86
CA GLN A 88 -9.72 2.06 3.75
C GLN A 88 -9.21 0.64 4.02
N ARG A 89 -8.67 -0.04 2.99
CA ARG A 89 -8.00 -1.32 3.16
C ARG A 89 -6.74 -1.18 4.01
N ASP A 90 -5.92 -0.18 3.73
CA ASP A 90 -4.66 0.08 4.45
C ASP A 90 -4.91 0.39 5.94
N ARG A 91 -6.00 1.09 6.29
CA ARG A 91 -6.43 1.31 7.68
C ARG A 91 -6.65 0.01 8.45
N ARG A 92 -7.25 -1.00 7.82
CA ARG A 92 -7.47 -2.32 8.43
C ARG A 92 -6.15 -3.05 8.64
N TRP A 93 -5.25 -2.96 7.67
CA TRP A 93 -3.90 -3.52 7.79
C TRP A 93 -3.09 -2.81 8.88
N CYS A 94 -3.14 -1.47 8.95
CA CYS A 94 -2.51 -0.69 10.01
C CYS A 94 -2.96 -1.16 11.39
N ARG A 95 -4.28 -1.27 11.62
CA ARG A 95 -4.82 -1.76 12.89
C ARG A 95 -4.35 -3.18 13.20
N GLY A 96 -4.41 -4.09 12.23
CA GLY A 96 -3.96 -5.47 12.41
C GLY A 96 -2.47 -5.58 12.75
N ASN A 97 -1.63 -4.81 12.07
CA ASN A 97 -0.19 -4.77 12.33
C ASN A 97 0.14 -4.15 13.71
N LEU A 98 -0.56 -3.09 14.12
CA LEU A 98 -0.39 -2.52 15.47
C LEU A 98 -0.90 -3.46 16.57
N GLN A 99 -1.92 -4.29 16.30
CA GLN A 99 -2.35 -5.34 17.23
C GLN A 99 -1.22 -6.37 17.48
N HIS A 100 -0.35 -6.63 16.51
CA HIS A 100 0.75 -7.59 16.68
C HIS A 100 1.78 -7.17 17.74
N LEU A 101 1.91 -5.87 18.05
CA LEU A 101 2.77 -5.39 19.15
C LEU A 101 2.38 -5.98 20.50
N ARG A 102 1.12 -6.38 20.68
CA ARG A 102 0.60 -7.04 21.89
C ARG A 102 0.89 -8.55 21.91
N ILE A 103 1.30 -9.11 20.78
CA ILE A 103 1.50 -10.56 20.57
C ILE A 103 2.98 -10.90 20.43
N VAL A 104 3.80 -9.99 19.87
CA VAL A 104 5.20 -10.25 19.50
C VAL A 104 6.07 -10.83 20.63
N ALA A 105 5.80 -10.46 21.88
CA ALA A 105 6.54 -10.96 23.04
C ALA A 105 6.11 -12.36 23.51
N ALA A 106 5.04 -12.94 22.94
CA ALA A 106 4.50 -14.22 23.36
C ALA A 106 5.54 -15.35 23.29
N HIS A 107 5.50 -16.22 24.30
CA HIS A 107 6.46 -17.29 24.46
C HIS A 107 6.36 -18.33 23.32
N GLY A 108 7.51 -18.81 22.85
CA GLY A 108 7.61 -19.87 21.84
C GLY A 108 7.40 -19.40 20.39
N LEU A 109 7.20 -18.11 20.12
CA LEU A 109 7.16 -17.61 18.74
C LEU A 109 8.55 -17.66 18.09
N ASN A 110 8.60 -18.11 16.83
CA ASN A 110 9.81 -18.10 16.02
C ASN A 110 10.36 -16.65 15.87
N PRO A 111 11.68 -16.42 15.95
CA PRO A 111 12.27 -15.09 15.80
C PRO A 111 11.87 -14.37 14.51
N LEU A 112 11.72 -15.09 13.40
CA LEU A 112 11.34 -14.52 12.12
C LEU A 112 9.86 -14.09 12.11
N SER A 113 8.98 -14.84 12.78
CA SER A 113 7.59 -14.40 13.00
C SER A 113 7.52 -13.11 13.80
N ARG A 114 8.35 -12.99 14.85
CA ARG A 114 8.46 -11.75 15.64
C ARG A 114 8.95 -10.60 14.78
N PHE A 115 9.97 -10.83 13.96
CA PHE A 115 10.46 -9.84 13.02
C PHE A 115 9.37 -9.37 12.07
N HIS A 116 8.60 -10.28 11.45
CA HIS A 116 7.53 -9.88 10.53
C HIS A 116 6.43 -9.06 11.21
N MET A 117 6.02 -9.45 12.42
CA MET A 117 5.06 -8.70 13.23
C MET A 117 5.57 -7.29 13.58
N LEU A 118 6.83 -7.19 14.03
CA LEU A 118 7.48 -5.91 14.33
C LEU A 118 7.63 -5.05 13.09
N GLN A 119 8.13 -5.61 12.00
CA GLN A 119 8.35 -4.89 10.74
C GLN A 119 7.05 -4.31 10.21
N GLY A 120 5.96 -5.08 10.24
CA GLY A 120 4.63 -4.62 9.83
C GLY A 120 4.10 -3.48 10.71
N ALA A 121 4.28 -3.56 12.03
CA ALA A 121 3.92 -2.46 12.93
C ALA A 121 4.78 -1.20 12.67
N VAL A 122 6.10 -1.37 12.57
CA VAL A 122 7.06 -0.28 12.33
C VAL A 122 6.79 0.42 11.00
N SER A 123 6.42 -0.30 9.93
CA SER A 123 6.13 0.35 8.64
C SER A 123 5.01 1.38 8.70
N TYR A 124 4.05 1.23 9.62
CA TYR A 124 3.02 2.25 9.85
C TYR A 124 3.47 3.34 10.83
N LEU A 125 4.21 2.97 11.89
CA LEU A 125 4.73 3.92 12.88
C LEU A 125 5.77 4.90 12.30
N LEU A 126 6.42 4.54 11.20
CA LEU A 126 7.32 5.44 10.49
C LEU A 126 6.61 6.65 9.86
N ALA A 127 5.31 6.57 9.55
CA ALA A 127 4.58 7.73 9.00
C ALA A 127 4.47 8.91 9.98
N PRO A 128 4.07 8.71 11.27
CA PRO A 128 4.18 9.75 12.30
C PRO A 128 5.60 10.30 12.50
N VAL A 129 6.61 9.42 12.51
CA VAL A 129 8.01 9.84 12.64
C VAL A 129 8.40 10.73 11.47
N TRP A 130 8.03 10.35 10.25
CA TRP A 130 8.27 11.15 9.05
C TRP A 130 7.56 12.50 9.09
N LEU A 131 6.31 12.54 9.55
CA LEU A 131 5.59 13.81 9.73
C LEU A 131 6.29 14.74 10.74
N VAL A 132 6.81 14.21 11.85
CA VAL A 132 7.58 15.00 12.83
C VAL A 132 8.86 15.53 12.21
N LEU A 133 9.58 14.72 11.42
CA LEU A 133 10.77 15.17 10.70
C LEU A 133 10.45 16.27 9.69
N LEU A 134 9.36 16.13 8.93
CA LEU A 134 8.88 17.20 8.02
C LEU A 134 8.51 18.47 8.77
N ALA A 135 7.88 18.35 9.96
CA ALA A 135 7.52 19.51 10.78
C ALA A 135 8.77 20.23 11.33
N ILE A 136 9.79 19.50 11.78
CA ILE A 136 11.07 20.08 12.19
C ILE A 136 11.72 20.80 11.01
N TRP A 137 11.73 20.17 9.83
CA TRP A 137 12.29 20.75 8.62
C TRP A 137 11.49 21.92 8.04
N ALA A 138 10.18 21.99 8.33
CA ALA A 138 9.30 23.05 7.86
C ALA A 138 9.69 24.43 8.37
N PHE A 139 10.17 24.51 9.62
CA PHE A 139 10.43 25.76 10.34
C PHE A 139 11.92 25.93 10.66
N PRO A 140 12.75 26.30 9.67
CA PRO A 140 14.19 26.33 9.84
C PRO A 140 14.64 27.38 10.87
N ASP A 141 13.93 28.49 11.05
CA ASP A 141 14.26 29.50 12.08
C ASP A 141 14.01 29.00 13.52
N MET A 142 12.99 28.16 13.71
CA MET A 142 12.73 27.49 14.99
C MET A 142 13.81 26.43 15.27
N ALA A 143 14.26 25.71 14.24
CA ALA A 143 15.36 24.75 14.35
C ALA A 143 16.70 25.45 14.65
N ALA A 144 16.98 26.57 13.98
CA ALA A 144 18.16 27.40 14.17
C ALA A 144 18.24 27.97 15.59
N THR A 145 17.13 28.53 16.09
CA THR A 145 17.05 29.11 17.44
C THR A 145 17.21 28.04 18.53
N SER A 146 16.69 26.83 18.32
CA SER A 146 16.80 25.72 19.30
C SER A 146 18.18 25.04 19.32
N LEU A 147 18.94 25.11 18.23
CA LEU A 147 20.29 24.56 18.11
C LEU A 147 21.41 25.59 18.33
N GLY A 148 21.08 26.86 18.57
CA GLY A 148 22.05 27.94 18.77
C GLY A 148 22.83 28.30 17.50
N THR A 149 22.34 27.90 16.33
CA THR A 149 22.91 28.21 15.02
C THR A 149 22.11 29.35 14.39
N ASN A 150 22.76 30.42 13.93
CA ASN A 150 22.03 31.57 13.38
C ASN A 150 21.49 31.28 11.97
N GLY A 151 20.16 31.27 11.83
CA GLY A 151 19.45 31.35 10.55
C GLY A 151 19.27 30.04 9.78
N ALA A 152 18.19 29.96 9.01
CA ALA A 152 18.01 28.93 7.99
C ALA A 152 19.20 28.91 7.00
N PRO A 153 19.74 27.75 6.62
CA PRO A 153 20.74 27.68 5.56
C PRO A 153 20.13 28.27 4.28
N PRO A 154 20.80 29.25 3.62
CA PRO A 154 20.40 29.72 2.29
C PRO A 154 20.23 28.53 1.35
N VAL A 155 19.44 28.69 0.29
CA VAL A 155 19.30 27.67 -0.78
C VAL A 155 20.66 27.13 -1.23
N ALA A 156 21.70 27.98 -1.25
CA ALA A 156 23.08 27.61 -1.52
C ALA A 156 23.66 26.57 -0.54
N GLU A 157 23.46 26.72 0.77
CA GLU A 157 23.97 25.77 1.78
C GLU A 157 23.23 24.41 1.73
N VAL A 158 21.93 24.40 1.43
CA VAL A 158 21.19 23.15 1.17
C VAL A 158 21.72 22.45 -0.09
N VAL A 159 22.01 23.22 -1.14
CA VAL A 159 22.61 22.72 -2.39
C VAL A 159 24.02 22.18 -2.17
N GLU A 160 24.85 22.84 -1.37
CA GLU A 160 26.18 22.36 -0.98
C GLU A 160 26.10 21.09 -0.11
N GLY A 161 25.09 20.96 0.75
CA GLY A 161 24.83 19.74 1.52
C GLY A 161 24.55 18.49 0.66
N PHE A 162 23.99 18.66 -0.55
CA PHE A 162 23.85 17.58 -1.54
C PHE A 162 25.19 17.18 -2.17
N GLY A 163 26.23 18.01 -2.09
CA GLY A 163 27.59 17.70 -2.54
C GLY A 163 28.40 16.81 -1.58
N ASN A 164 27.95 16.68 -0.32
CA ASN A 164 28.64 15.94 0.75
C ASN A 164 27.86 14.66 1.18
N GLU A 165 27.87 14.32 2.47
CA GLU A 165 27.20 13.16 3.08
C GLU A 165 25.69 13.07 2.74
N GLY A 166 25.01 14.21 2.56
CA GLY A 166 23.61 14.28 2.16
C GLY A 166 23.35 13.70 0.77
N GLY A 167 24.30 13.87 -0.17
CA GLY A 167 24.22 13.28 -1.50
C GLY A 167 24.29 11.75 -1.47
N VAL A 168 25.19 11.20 -0.65
CA VAL A 168 25.30 9.73 -0.47
C VAL A 168 24.01 9.17 0.12
N LEU A 169 23.47 9.79 1.16
CA LEU A 169 22.21 9.36 1.76
C LEU A 169 21.06 9.43 0.76
N LEU A 170 20.96 10.49 -0.04
CA LEU A 170 19.95 10.62 -1.09
C LEU A 170 20.07 9.47 -2.11
N VAL A 171 21.27 9.16 -2.59
CA VAL A 171 21.49 8.04 -3.52
C VAL A 171 21.08 6.72 -2.88
N CYS A 172 21.42 6.46 -1.62
CA CYS A 172 20.98 5.27 -0.90
C CYS A 172 19.45 5.18 -0.83
N VAL A 173 18.77 6.28 -0.48
CA VAL A 173 17.29 6.33 -0.43
C VAL A 173 16.68 6.09 -1.81
N LEU A 174 17.22 6.70 -2.87
CA LEU A 174 16.75 6.50 -4.24
C LEU A 174 16.93 5.05 -4.70
N ILE A 175 18.06 4.40 -4.36
CA ILE A 175 18.28 2.99 -4.65
C ILE A 175 17.27 2.11 -3.89
N MET A 176 16.97 2.42 -2.62
CA MET A 176 15.98 1.67 -1.84
C MET A 176 14.56 1.81 -2.40
N LEU A 177 14.19 3.01 -2.85
CA LEU A 177 12.84 3.29 -3.38
C LEU A 177 12.66 2.80 -4.83
N LEU A 178 13.65 3.02 -5.69
CA LEU A 178 13.54 2.75 -7.13
C LEU A 178 14.23 1.45 -7.55
N GLY A 179 15.20 0.94 -6.80
CA GLY A 179 16.00 -0.24 -7.15
C GLY A 179 15.16 -1.45 -7.54
N PRO A 180 14.20 -1.92 -6.72
CA PRO A 180 13.35 -3.06 -7.07
C PRO A 180 12.53 -2.83 -8.35
N LYS A 181 12.06 -1.61 -8.57
CA LYS A 181 11.30 -1.22 -9.77
C LYS A 181 12.20 -1.26 -11.01
N LEU A 182 13.40 -0.69 -10.92
CA LEU A 182 14.38 -0.64 -12.00
C LEU A 182 14.95 -2.03 -12.35
N LEU A 183 15.25 -2.87 -11.35
CA LEU A 183 15.68 -4.26 -11.56
C LEU A 183 14.60 -5.10 -12.24
N SER A 184 13.35 -4.91 -11.85
CA SER A 184 12.21 -5.56 -12.48
C SER A 184 12.02 -5.09 -13.92
N ALA A 185 12.17 -3.78 -14.16
CA ALA A 185 12.11 -3.19 -15.50
C ALA A 185 13.23 -3.71 -16.39
N ALA A 186 14.48 -3.76 -15.91
CA ALA A 186 15.61 -4.33 -16.63
C ALA A 186 15.33 -5.79 -17.02
N THR A 187 14.85 -6.61 -16.08
CA THR A 187 14.52 -8.02 -16.32
C THR A 187 13.45 -8.20 -17.40
N ILE A 188 12.42 -7.34 -17.42
CA ILE A 188 11.36 -7.37 -18.44
C ILE A 188 11.94 -6.91 -19.79
N LEU A 189 12.72 -5.83 -19.79
CA LEU A 189 13.31 -5.24 -20.99
C LEU A 189 14.40 -6.11 -21.61
N SER A 190 15.05 -7.00 -20.87
CA SER A 190 16.05 -7.94 -21.40
C SER A 190 15.44 -9.09 -22.21
N SER A 191 14.13 -9.37 -22.09
CA SER A 191 13.50 -10.52 -22.77
C SER A 191 12.41 -10.08 -23.74
N ARG A 192 12.55 -10.44 -25.02
CA ARG A 192 11.53 -10.14 -26.06
C ARG A 192 10.16 -10.72 -25.70
N ALA A 193 10.12 -11.93 -25.14
CA ALA A 193 8.90 -12.59 -24.70
C ALA A 193 8.22 -11.81 -23.56
N LYS A 194 8.98 -11.41 -22.53
CA LYS A 194 8.44 -10.60 -21.42
C LYS A 194 7.96 -9.24 -21.89
N ARG A 195 8.73 -8.53 -22.73
CA ARG A 195 8.28 -7.26 -23.32
C ARG A 195 6.94 -7.39 -24.05
N LYS A 196 6.77 -8.46 -24.85
CA LYS A 196 5.51 -8.72 -25.57
C LYS A 196 4.35 -8.97 -24.60
N ALA A 197 4.58 -9.68 -23.51
CA ALA A 197 3.57 -9.93 -22.48
C ALA A 197 3.05 -8.63 -21.81
N PHE A 198 3.90 -7.60 -21.71
CA PHE A 198 3.52 -6.27 -21.20
C PHE A 198 3.07 -5.29 -22.31
N GLY A 199 2.77 -5.78 -23.52
CA GLY A 199 2.27 -4.94 -24.63
C GLY A 199 3.37 -4.22 -25.43
N GLY A 200 4.64 -4.52 -25.17
CA GLY A 200 5.80 -3.96 -25.85
C GLY A 200 6.57 -2.93 -25.02
N THR A 201 7.70 -2.45 -25.56
CA THR A 201 8.62 -1.55 -24.85
C THR A 201 7.98 -0.20 -24.50
N VAL A 202 7.34 0.46 -25.48
CA VAL A 202 6.78 1.81 -25.29
C VAL A 202 5.63 1.82 -24.28
N PRO A 203 4.63 0.91 -24.35
CA PRO A 203 3.58 0.84 -23.33
C PRO A 203 4.12 0.55 -21.94
N PHE A 204 5.10 -0.36 -21.84
CA PHE A 204 5.73 -0.71 -20.57
C PHE A 204 6.48 0.47 -19.94
N LEU A 205 7.32 1.18 -20.71
CA LEU A 205 8.06 2.35 -20.21
C LEU A 205 7.12 3.50 -19.81
N GLY A 206 6.07 3.74 -20.60
CA GLY A 206 5.03 4.71 -20.25
C GLY A 206 4.34 4.37 -18.93
N ALA A 207 3.99 3.09 -18.73
CA ALA A 207 3.39 2.62 -17.48
C ALA A 207 4.35 2.73 -16.30
N LEU A 208 5.64 2.40 -16.48
CA LEU A 208 6.66 2.53 -15.43
C LEU A 208 6.85 3.98 -15.00
N LEU A 209 6.99 4.91 -15.95
CA LEU A 209 7.15 6.33 -15.64
C LEU A 209 5.91 6.90 -14.96
N THR A 210 4.72 6.53 -15.45
CA THR A 210 3.46 6.94 -14.83
C THR A 210 3.35 6.39 -13.41
N GLU A 211 3.71 5.13 -13.19
CA GLU A 211 3.70 4.51 -11.85
C GLU A 211 4.66 5.21 -10.88
N ILE A 212 5.87 5.56 -11.31
CA ILE A 212 6.85 6.30 -10.48
C ILE A 212 6.32 7.69 -10.14
N ALA A 213 5.81 8.43 -11.14
CA ALA A 213 5.27 9.77 -10.95
C ALA A 213 4.07 9.76 -10.00
N VAL A 214 3.12 8.83 -10.22
CA VAL A 214 1.94 8.68 -9.37
C VAL A 214 2.32 8.23 -7.96
N SER A 215 3.28 7.31 -7.80
CA SER A 215 3.80 6.91 -6.48
C SER A 215 4.39 8.08 -5.71
N PHE A 216 5.17 8.93 -6.39
CA PHE A 216 5.78 10.11 -5.78
C PHE A 216 4.72 11.11 -5.34
N VAL A 217 3.75 11.41 -6.22
CA VAL A 217 2.68 12.36 -5.94
C VAL A 217 1.73 11.84 -4.85
N TYR A 218 1.51 10.53 -4.72
CA TYR A 218 0.67 9.97 -3.66
C TYR A 218 1.38 9.81 -2.31
N ALA A 219 2.71 9.78 -2.25
CA ALA A 219 3.43 9.48 -1.01
C ALA A 219 3.05 10.41 0.17
N PRO A 220 2.95 11.74 0.01
CA PRO A 220 2.50 12.62 1.10
C PRO A 220 1.06 12.38 1.55
N ILE A 221 0.15 12.10 0.61
CA ILE A 221 -1.26 11.79 0.91
C ILE A 221 -1.35 10.51 1.73
N LEU A 222 -0.64 9.45 1.30
CA LEU A 222 -0.60 8.19 2.03
C LEU A 222 0.06 8.34 3.40
N MET A 223 1.09 9.17 3.55
CA MET A 223 1.69 9.48 4.85
C MET A 223 0.64 10.07 5.81
N VAL A 224 -0.10 11.12 5.40
CA VAL A 224 -1.15 11.72 6.25
C VAL A 224 -2.19 10.67 6.64
N GLN A 225 -2.66 9.88 5.67
CA GLN A 225 -3.63 8.82 5.92
C GLN A 225 -3.12 7.74 6.87
N GLN A 226 -1.83 7.37 6.79
CA GLN A 226 -1.21 6.42 7.72
C GLN A 226 -1.06 7.00 9.12
N VAL A 227 -0.69 8.29 9.26
CA VAL A 227 -0.69 8.99 10.56
C VAL A 227 -2.07 8.94 11.20
N LEU A 228 -3.12 9.26 10.44
CA LEU A 228 -4.51 9.18 10.89
C LEU A 228 -4.91 7.75 11.26
N SER A 229 -4.45 6.75 10.50
CA SER A 229 -4.71 5.33 10.76
C SER A 229 -4.06 4.84 12.06
N VAL A 230 -2.82 5.27 12.33
CA VAL A 230 -2.11 4.98 13.58
C VAL A 230 -2.84 5.64 14.75
N ALA A 231 -3.15 6.93 14.65
CA ALA A 231 -3.89 7.66 15.68
C ALA A 231 -5.24 7.01 15.97
N PHE A 232 -6.00 6.67 14.92
CA PHE A 232 -7.28 5.99 15.06
C PHE A 232 -7.14 4.61 15.70
N SER A 233 -6.12 3.83 15.33
CA SER A 233 -5.90 2.49 15.89
C SER A 233 -5.57 2.52 17.39
N ILE A 234 -4.90 3.58 17.86
CA ILE A 234 -4.58 3.77 19.28
C ILE A 234 -5.80 4.30 20.04
N LEU A 235 -6.52 5.26 19.48
CA LEU A 235 -7.59 6.00 20.18
C LEU A 235 -8.97 5.32 20.10
N SER A 236 -9.25 4.55 19.04
CA SER A 236 -10.57 4.01 18.77
C SER A 236 -10.63 2.49 18.97
N LYS A 237 -11.62 2.03 19.74
CA LYS A 237 -11.94 0.60 19.87
C LYS A 237 -12.88 0.08 18.79
N ARG A 238 -13.48 0.94 17.95
CA ARG A 238 -14.50 0.54 16.96
C ARG A 238 -13.90 -0.33 15.85
N ASP A 239 -14.59 -1.38 15.46
CA ASP A 239 -14.18 -2.20 14.32
C ASP A 239 -14.32 -1.44 13.01
N ILE A 240 -13.32 -1.58 12.13
CA ILE A 240 -13.17 -0.82 10.87
C ILE A 240 -13.55 -1.70 9.67
N TRP A 241 -14.22 -2.84 9.90
CA TRP A 241 -14.53 -3.75 8.80
C TRP A 241 -15.75 -3.25 8.04
N ALA A 242 -15.51 -2.83 6.80
CA ALA A 242 -16.56 -2.56 5.81
C ALA A 242 -16.34 -3.49 4.60
N PRO A 243 -17.42 -3.99 3.98
CA PRO A 243 -17.30 -4.77 2.76
C PRO A 243 -16.69 -3.92 1.65
N GLN A 244 -15.73 -4.50 0.92
CA GLN A 244 -15.10 -3.84 -0.22
C GLN A 244 -16.09 -3.78 -1.39
N SER A 245 -16.29 -2.59 -1.97
CA SER A 245 -16.99 -2.46 -3.26
C SER A 245 -16.11 -3.07 -4.36
N ARG A 246 -16.68 -4.03 -5.12
CA ARG A 246 -15.95 -4.72 -6.20
C ARG A 246 -16.27 -4.18 -7.59
N ASP A 247 -17.30 -3.33 -7.70
CA ASP A 247 -17.82 -2.84 -8.98
C ASP A 247 -17.30 -1.43 -9.35
N GLY A 248 -16.24 -0.95 -8.68
CA GLY A 248 -15.63 0.34 -8.97
C GLY A 248 -16.54 1.49 -8.58
N ALA A 249 -16.68 1.76 -7.27
CA ALA A 249 -17.52 2.87 -6.82
C ALA A 249 -16.88 4.20 -7.23
N HIS A 250 -17.60 4.96 -8.07
CA HIS A 250 -17.28 6.36 -8.32
C HIS A 250 -17.77 7.22 -7.15
N HIS A 251 -16.86 7.91 -6.48
CA HIS A 251 -17.22 8.77 -5.36
C HIS A 251 -17.60 10.16 -5.87
N ASN A 252 -18.67 10.73 -5.32
CA ASN A 252 -19.04 12.10 -5.63
C ASN A 252 -18.03 13.11 -5.01
N LEU A 253 -17.94 14.30 -5.60
CA LEU A 253 -16.99 15.32 -5.16
C LEU A 253 -17.11 15.69 -3.66
N PRO A 254 -18.33 15.83 -3.07
CA PRO A 254 -18.45 16.09 -1.64
C PRO A 254 -17.86 14.98 -0.76
N THR A 255 -17.99 13.71 -1.16
CA THR A 255 -17.40 12.59 -0.43
C THR A 255 -15.88 12.65 -0.49
N LEU A 256 -15.32 12.92 -1.66
CA LEU A 256 -13.87 13.07 -1.84
C LEU A 256 -13.32 14.26 -1.04
N ALA A 257 -13.99 15.41 -1.10
CA ALA A 257 -13.59 16.61 -0.37
C ALA A 257 -13.66 16.41 1.15
N LYS A 258 -14.68 15.71 1.66
CA LYS A 258 -14.78 15.36 3.07
C LYS A 258 -13.66 14.40 3.48
N PHE A 259 -13.39 13.38 2.67
CA PHE A 259 -12.37 12.37 2.96
C PHE A 259 -10.95 12.97 3.01
N HIS A 260 -10.62 13.85 2.05
CA HIS A 260 -9.30 14.49 1.91
C HIS A 260 -9.24 15.89 2.53
N SER A 261 -10.12 16.19 3.49
CA SER A 261 -10.22 17.53 4.10
C SER A 261 -8.96 17.91 4.88
N ILE A 262 -8.37 16.94 5.60
CA ILE A 262 -7.14 17.16 6.38
C ILE A 262 -5.96 17.43 5.45
N GLU A 263 -5.81 16.64 4.39
CA GLU A 263 -4.79 16.85 3.36
C GLU A 263 -4.95 18.22 2.72
N THR A 264 -6.16 18.60 2.34
CA THR A 264 -6.43 19.91 1.72
C THR A 264 -6.03 21.06 2.64
N VAL A 265 -6.40 20.99 3.93
CA VAL A 265 -6.04 22.02 4.92
C VAL A 265 -4.52 22.08 5.15
N LEU A 266 -3.86 20.93 5.30
CA LEU A 266 -2.40 20.87 5.47
C LEU A 266 -1.68 21.40 4.22
N GLY A 267 -2.16 21.04 3.03
CA GLY A 267 -1.64 21.56 1.77
C GLY A 267 -1.77 23.08 1.66
N LEU A 268 -2.91 23.65 2.10
CA LEU A 268 -3.11 25.10 2.16
C LEU A 268 -2.15 25.76 3.16
N ILE A 269 -1.97 25.18 4.35
CA ILE A 269 -1.03 25.70 5.36
C ILE A 269 0.40 25.71 4.83
N ILE A 270 0.84 24.63 4.16
CA ILE A 270 2.17 24.57 3.57
C ILE A 270 2.30 25.63 2.47
N LEU A 271 1.31 25.75 1.58
CA LEU A 271 1.36 26.73 0.49
C LEU A 271 1.41 28.17 1.03
N THR A 272 0.52 28.55 1.95
CA THR A 272 0.53 29.89 2.54
C THR A 272 1.80 30.16 3.34
N GLY A 273 2.29 29.16 4.08
CA GLY A 273 3.56 29.23 4.80
C GLY A 273 4.75 29.45 3.88
N THR A 274 4.79 28.81 2.71
CA THR A 274 5.86 29.03 1.71
C THR A 274 5.78 30.42 1.08
N VAL A 275 4.58 30.91 0.76
CA VAL A 275 4.37 32.26 0.20
C VAL A 275 4.76 33.35 1.20
N THR A 276 4.51 33.13 2.49
CA THR A 276 4.87 34.05 3.58
C THR A 276 6.29 33.83 4.12
N SER A 277 7.07 32.93 3.51
CA SER A 277 8.42 32.55 3.96
C SER A 277 8.51 32.03 5.41
N THR A 278 7.39 31.61 6.00
CA THR A 278 7.35 30.97 7.32
C THR A 278 7.70 29.48 7.24
N ILE A 279 7.35 28.84 6.12
CA ILE A 279 7.68 27.45 5.82
C ILE A 279 8.67 27.40 4.67
N THR A 280 9.65 26.50 4.74
CA THR A 280 10.64 26.31 3.68
C THR A 280 9.99 25.97 2.33
N ILE A 281 10.44 26.63 1.25
CA ILE A 281 9.96 26.39 -0.13
C ILE A 281 10.16 24.93 -0.56
N TRP A 282 11.10 24.22 0.06
CA TRP A 282 11.38 22.83 -0.25
C TRP A 282 10.26 21.85 0.14
N LEU A 283 9.29 22.29 0.95
CA LEU A 283 8.06 21.53 1.23
C LEU A 283 6.97 21.72 0.16
N LEU A 284 7.20 22.54 -0.86
CA LEU A 284 6.22 22.77 -1.92
C LEU A 284 5.75 21.47 -2.62
N PRO A 285 6.60 20.47 -2.94
CA PRO A 285 6.13 19.21 -3.51
C PRO A 285 5.15 18.46 -2.59
N VAL A 286 5.36 18.52 -1.28
CA VAL A 286 4.46 17.94 -0.26
C VAL A 286 3.16 18.72 -0.22
N GLY A 287 3.21 20.06 -0.14
CA GLY A 287 2.03 20.92 -0.12
C GLY A 287 1.17 20.76 -1.37
N LEU A 288 1.77 20.73 -2.57
CA LEU A 288 1.06 20.52 -3.83
C LEU A 288 0.42 19.14 -3.92
N SER A 289 1.12 18.08 -3.51
CA SER A 289 0.55 16.73 -3.42
C SER A 289 -0.72 16.72 -2.58
N LEU A 290 -0.67 17.30 -1.38
CA LEU A 290 -1.80 17.35 -0.44
C LEU A 290 -2.96 18.20 -0.96
N LEU A 291 -2.69 19.36 -1.58
CA LEU A 291 -3.72 20.19 -2.23
C LEU A 291 -4.43 19.46 -3.38
N LEU A 292 -3.69 18.64 -4.11
CA LEU A 292 -4.20 17.87 -5.24
C LEU A 292 -4.83 16.54 -4.80
N ALA A 293 -4.97 16.25 -3.50
CA ALA A 293 -5.51 14.97 -3.01
C ALA A 293 -6.90 14.64 -3.59
N VAL A 294 -7.81 15.62 -3.63
CA VAL A 294 -9.15 15.46 -4.22
C VAL A 294 -9.10 15.13 -5.72
N PRO A 295 -8.51 15.98 -6.60
CA PRO A 295 -8.46 15.67 -8.02
C PRO A 295 -7.65 14.40 -8.34
N LEU A 296 -6.58 14.10 -7.60
CA LEU A 296 -5.86 12.85 -7.78
C LEU A 296 -6.70 11.63 -7.40
N SER A 297 -7.49 11.72 -6.32
CA SER A 297 -8.45 10.68 -5.96
C SER A 297 -9.49 10.45 -7.05
N MET A 298 -9.99 11.51 -7.71
CA MET A 298 -10.88 11.38 -8.88
C MET A 298 -10.18 10.69 -10.05
N LEU A 299 -8.94 11.09 -10.34
CA LEU A 299 -8.14 10.47 -11.40
C LEU A 299 -7.85 8.99 -11.13
N SER A 300 -7.74 8.59 -9.86
CA SER A 300 -7.54 7.18 -9.48
C SER A 300 -8.70 6.28 -9.87
N GLU A 301 -9.91 6.84 -10.01
CA GLU A 301 -11.13 6.11 -10.39
C GLU A 301 -11.32 6.03 -11.92
N CYS A 302 -10.47 6.69 -12.70
CA CYS A 302 -10.58 6.72 -14.15
C CYS A 302 -10.06 5.42 -14.78
N ALA A 303 -10.87 4.82 -15.66
CA ALA A 303 -10.48 3.64 -16.43
C ALA A 303 -9.42 3.99 -17.47
N VAL A 304 -8.14 3.80 -17.11
CA VAL A 304 -7.01 4.06 -18.02
C VAL A 304 -6.82 2.96 -19.07
N ALA A 305 -7.38 1.77 -18.84
CA ALA A 305 -7.23 0.60 -19.72
C ALA A 305 -7.71 0.86 -21.17
N THR A 306 -8.68 1.76 -21.36
CA THR A 306 -9.25 2.11 -22.66
C THR A 306 -8.58 3.32 -23.33
N SER A 307 -7.53 3.89 -22.71
CA SER A 307 -6.86 5.09 -23.22
C SER A 307 -6.36 4.91 -24.66
N ARG A 308 -6.52 5.94 -25.50
CA ARG A 308 -6.01 5.92 -26.89
C ARG A 308 -4.48 5.91 -26.92
N ALA A 309 -3.83 6.56 -25.94
CA ALA A 309 -2.39 6.52 -25.80
C ALA A 309 -1.97 5.20 -25.12
N LYS A 310 -1.37 4.28 -25.89
CA LYS A 310 -0.94 2.96 -25.37
C LYS A 310 -0.02 3.07 -24.15
N ALA A 311 0.81 4.12 -24.10
CA ALA A 311 1.71 4.42 -22.98
C ALA A 311 0.98 4.73 -21.66
N LEU A 312 -0.28 5.16 -21.71
CA LEU A 312 -1.08 5.54 -20.54
C LEU A 312 -2.04 4.43 -20.07
N ARG A 313 -2.07 3.26 -20.73
CA ARG A 313 -3.04 2.20 -20.43
C ARG A 313 -2.81 1.46 -19.11
N LEU A 314 -1.63 1.63 -18.50
CA LEU A 314 -1.19 0.92 -17.29
C LEU A 314 -1.48 -0.58 -17.31
N ALA A 315 -1.38 -1.18 -18.50
CA ALA A 315 -1.82 -2.55 -18.73
C ALA A 315 -0.87 -3.57 -18.10
N THR A 316 -1.43 -4.59 -17.48
CA THR A 316 -0.73 -5.79 -17.02
C THR A 316 -0.86 -6.93 -18.05
N PRO A 317 0.01 -7.96 -18.02
CA PRO A 317 -0.16 -9.14 -18.85
C PRO A 317 -1.56 -9.77 -18.74
N GLU A 318 -2.10 -9.82 -17.52
CA GLU A 318 -3.43 -10.35 -17.24
C GLU A 318 -4.56 -9.47 -17.79
N SER A 319 -4.35 -8.17 -17.96
CA SER A 319 -5.33 -7.28 -18.62
C SER A 319 -5.24 -7.33 -20.15
N LEU A 320 -4.05 -7.59 -20.70
CA LEU A 320 -3.82 -7.67 -22.15
C LEU A 320 -4.20 -9.03 -22.72
N THR A 321 -4.02 -10.08 -21.93
CA THR A 321 -4.42 -11.44 -22.27
C THR A 321 -5.10 -12.05 -21.05
N PRO A 322 -6.40 -11.75 -20.86
CA PRO A 322 -7.17 -12.27 -19.75
C PRO A 322 -7.15 -13.80 -19.69
N PRO A 323 -6.81 -14.40 -18.53
CA PRO A 323 -6.90 -15.85 -18.34
C PRO A 323 -8.34 -16.33 -18.52
N ALA A 324 -8.50 -17.54 -19.09
CA ALA A 324 -9.82 -18.13 -19.35
C ALA A 324 -10.72 -18.17 -18.11
N ILE A 325 -10.17 -18.50 -16.93
CA ILE A 325 -10.94 -18.54 -15.68
C ILE A 325 -11.46 -17.16 -15.26
N VAL A 326 -10.75 -16.07 -15.59
CA VAL A 326 -11.21 -14.71 -15.31
C VAL A 326 -12.36 -14.36 -16.25
N LEU A 327 -12.27 -14.72 -17.53
CA LEU A 327 -13.36 -14.52 -18.50
C LEU A 327 -14.62 -15.31 -18.08
N LEU A 328 -14.46 -16.60 -17.73
CA LEU A 328 -15.55 -17.42 -17.22
C LEU A 328 -16.18 -16.84 -15.95
N ALA A 329 -15.36 -16.30 -15.04
CA ALA A 329 -15.88 -15.66 -13.83
C ALA A 329 -16.68 -14.38 -14.15
N ILE A 330 -16.26 -13.59 -15.15
CA ILE A 330 -17.01 -12.40 -15.62
C ILE A 330 -18.35 -12.83 -16.23
N GLU A 331 -18.34 -13.82 -17.12
CA GLU A 331 -19.54 -14.36 -17.75
C GLU A 331 -20.53 -14.92 -16.71
N ALA A 332 -20.04 -15.71 -15.76
CA ALA A 332 -20.86 -16.27 -14.68
C ALA A 332 -21.47 -15.17 -13.80
N ARG A 333 -20.70 -14.13 -13.44
CA ARG A 333 -21.22 -12.97 -12.68
C ARG A 333 -22.32 -12.25 -13.44
N ALA A 334 -22.14 -12.01 -14.74
CA ALA A 334 -23.16 -11.38 -15.58
C ALA A 334 -24.44 -12.24 -15.66
N HIS A 335 -24.29 -13.56 -15.80
CA HIS A 335 -25.41 -14.49 -15.80
C HIS A 335 -26.18 -14.47 -14.47
N TYR A 336 -25.50 -14.56 -13.33
CA TYR A 336 -26.14 -14.50 -12.02
C TYR A 336 -26.78 -13.13 -11.74
N ALA A 337 -26.15 -12.03 -12.12
CA ALA A 337 -26.73 -10.70 -12.00
C ALA A 337 -28.02 -10.58 -12.81
N HIS A 338 -28.02 -11.10 -14.04
CA HIS A 338 -29.22 -11.17 -14.87
C HIS A 338 -30.32 -12.02 -14.21
N MET A 339 -30.00 -13.21 -13.71
CA MET A 339 -30.96 -14.05 -13.00
C MET A 339 -31.58 -13.30 -11.82
N LEU A 340 -30.75 -12.71 -10.95
CA LEU A 340 -31.22 -11.98 -9.76
C LEU A 340 -32.13 -10.79 -10.12
N ALA A 341 -31.79 -10.03 -11.15
CA ALA A 341 -32.60 -8.91 -11.62
C ALA A 341 -33.96 -9.35 -12.19
N HIS A 342 -34.06 -10.56 -12.73
CA HIS A 342 -35.27 -11.13 -13.34
C HIS A 342 -35.93 -12.23 -12.47
N SER A 343 -35.51 -12.36 -11.21
CA SER A 343 -36.02 -13.37 -10.26
C SER A 343 -37.37 -13.03 -9.63
N SER A 344 -38.12 -12.06 -10.17
CA SER A 344 -39.55 -11.88 -9.82
C SER A 344 -40.41 -13.11 -10.13
N ALA A 345 -39.85 -14.13 -10.79
CA ALA A 345 -40.47 -15.42 -11.07
C ALA A 345 -40.22 -16.53 -10.01
N LEU A 346 -39.42 -16.29 -8.95
CA LEU A 346 -39.15 -17.30 -7.89
C LEU A 346 -40.00 -17.12 -6.62
N SER A 347 -41.13 -16.43 -6.72
CA SER A 347 -42.12 -16.30 -5.63
C SER A 347 -43.18 -17.43 -5.60
N LEU A 348 -43.08 -18.47 -6.44
CA LEU A 348 -44.06 -19.56 -6.48
C LEU A 348 -43.38 -20.93 -6.57
N ALA A 349 -42.77 -21.37 -5.47
CA ALA A 349 -42.59 -22.80 -5.14
C ALA A 349 -42.10 -22.94 -3.69
N ALA A 350 -42.89 -22.41 -2.75
CA ALA A 350 -42.83 -22.81 -1.36
C ALA A 350 -44.28 -23.00 -0.89
N GLU A 351 -44.89 -24.09 -1.37
CA GLU A 351 -46.01 -24.77 -0.70
C GLU A 351 -45.55 -26.18 -0.31
#